data_AF-D0LTJ7-F1
#
_entry.id   AF-D0LTJ7-F1
#
_cell.length_a   1.000
_cell.length_b   1.000
_cell.length_c   1.000
_cell.angle_alpha   90.00
_cell.angle_beta   90.00
_cell.angle_gamma   90.00
#
_symmetry.space_group_name_H-M   'P 1'
#
loop_
_entity.id
_entity.type
_entity.pdbx_description
1 polymer ?
#
loop_
_entity_poly.entity_id
_entity_poly.type
_entity_poly.pdbx_seq_one_letter_code
_entity_poly.pdbx_strand_id
1 'polypeptide(L)'
;MPEFSQLTIPVGYSITAPAWNGSTGGIVVALVAGTLVNDGEITVTGLGFRGAVGGDNGGGGPDGSGGGGAGGLIRLASEDELECQSAAASGGNGGDGSATGQLYHGPGGGGGRGLVVLTAPEPSCTDSTRAGTGGVTEDTGACQGATPCCGDGSTEGDETCDDANQVDGDGCSSTCEREA
;
A
#
# COMPACT_ATOMS: atom_id res chain seq x y z
N MET A 1 26.37 21.30 9.58
CA MET A 1 25.93 22.64 9.16
C MET A 1 24.43 22.57 9.04
N PRO A 2 23.65 23.15 9.97
CA PRO A 2 22.21 23.30 9.79
C PRO A 2 21.95 24.12 8.52
N GLU A 3 20.95 23.72 7.75
CA GLU A 3 20.63 24.30 6.44
C GLU A 3 19.83 25.61 6.59
N PHE A 4 19.18 25.80 7.74
CA PHE A 4 18.34 26.96 8.04
C PHE A 4 18.70 27.57 9.40
N SER A 5 18.63 28.90 9.51
CA SER A 5 18.72 29.60 10.78
C SER A 5 17.39 29.53 11.57
N GLN A 6 16.27 29.61 10.87
CA GLN A 6 14.91 29.41 11.39
C GLN A 6 14.05 28.80 10.30
N LEU A 7 13.03 28.03 10.68
CA LEU A 7 12.05 27.46 9.76
C LEU A 7 10.65 27.59 10.37
N THR A 8 9.73 28.21 9.63
CA THR A 8 8.32 28.29 10.00
C THR A 8 7.47 27.79 8.84
N ILE A 9 6.62 26.80 9.11
CA ILE A 9 5.60 26.29 8.18
C ILE A 9 4.25 26.81 8.71
N PRO A 10 3.64 27.82 8.05
CA PRO A 10 2.41 28.41 8.56
C PRO A 10 1.19 27.50 8.37
N VAL A 11 0.12 27.82 9.10
CA VAL A 11 -1.20 27.19 8.90
C VAL A 11 -1.63 27.26 7.42
N GLY A 12 -2.13 26.15 6.90
CA GLY A 12 -2.59 26.03 5.51
C GLY A 12 -1.48 25.73 4.49
N TYR A 13 -0.23 25.59 4.94
CA TYR A 13 0.87 25.13 4.10
C TYR A 13 1.20 23.67 4.40
N SER A 14 1.65 22.95 3.36
CA SER A 14 2.13 21.58 3.50
C SER A 14 3.51 21.41 2.87
N ILE A 15 4.33 20.60 3.53
CA ILE A 15 5.53 20.00 2.93
C ILE A 15 5.21 18.54 2.63
N THR A 16 5.19 18.21 1.34
CA THR A 16 4.96 16.85 0.88
C THR A 16 6.14 16.39 0.03
N ALA A 17 6.84 15.35 0.49
CA ALA A 17 7.83 14.71 -0.37
C ALA A 17 7.13 13.91 -1.48
N PRO A 18 7.75 13.81 -2.68
CA PRO A 18 7.34 12.81 -3.64
C PRO A 18 7.33 11.44 -2.98
N ALA A 19 6.27 10.68 -3.19
CA ALA A 19 6.11 9.42 -2.51
C ALA A 19 7.19 8.40 -2.96
N TRP A 20 7.65 7.55 -2.04
CA TRP A 20 8.75 6.63 -2.33
C TRP A 20 8.36 5.61 -3.41
N ASN A 21 9.09 5.53 -4.52
CA ASN A 21 8.74 4.67 -5.64
C ASN A 21 9.61 3.39 -5.74
N GLY A 22 10.33 3.04 -4.67
CA GLY A 22 11.29 1.93 -4.66
C GLY A 22 12.73 2.32 -5.03
N SER A 23 12.95 3.52 -5.59
CA SER A 23 14.29 4.04 -5.91
C SER A 23 14.54 5.43 -5.33
N THR A 24 13.54 6.30 -5.35
CA THR A 24 13.64 7.71 -4.94
C THR A 24 12.36 8.18 -4.24
N GLY A 25 12.45 9.25 -3.46
CA GLY A 25 11.31 9.85 -2.76
C GLY A 25 11.14 9.35 -1.33
N GLY A 26 10.09 9.83 -0.68
CA GLY A 26 9.67 9.40 0.65
C GLY A 26 10.56 9.91 1.78
N ILE A 27 11.24 11.06 1.61
CA ILE A 27 12.11 11.62 2.64
C ILE A 27 11.91 13.13 2.75
N VAL A 28 11.67 13.61 3.97
CA VAL A 28 11.82 15.02 4.36
C VAL A 28 12.88 15.11 5.44
N VAL A 29 13.84 16.02 5.27
CA VAL A 29 14.84 16.35 6.28
C VAL A 29 14.88 17.87 6.45
N ALA A 30 14.74 18.35 7.68
CA ALA A 30 14.94 19.75 8.04
C ALA A 30 15.95 19.83 9.19
N LEU A 31 17.06 20.55 8.98
CA LEU A 31 18.08 20.79 9.98
C LEU A 31 18.16 22.29 10.26
N VAL A 32 17.75 22.70 11.45
CA VAL A 32 17.55 24.09 11.83
C VAL A 32 18.46 24.44 13.01
N ALA A 33 19.20 25.55 12.89
CA ALA A 33 20.09 26.04 13.94
C ALA A 33 19.32 26.71 15.08
N GLY A 34 18.27 27.46 14.76
CA GLY A 34 17.39 28.07 15.73
C GLY A 34 16.06 27.32 15.82
N THR A 35 14.97 28.05 16.02
CA THR A 35 13.62 27.48 16.17
C THR A 35 13.05 26.90 14.87
N LEU A 36 12.44 25.72 14.98
CA LEU A 36 11.56 25.12 13.99
C LEU A 36 10.12 25.17 14.50
N VAL A 37 9.24 25.87 13.78
CA VAL A 37 7.80 25.91 14.04
C VAL A 37 7.04 25.32 12.86
N ASN A 38 6.22 24.31 13.10
CA ASN A 38 5.34 23.71 12.12
C ASN A 38 3.89 23.81 12.55
N ASP A 39 3.22 24.88 12.13
CA ASP A 39 1.76 25.08 12.26
C ASP A 39 0.99 24.53 11.06
N GLY A 40 1.69 23.93 10.10
CA GLY A 40 1.12 23.30 8.92
C GLY A 40 1.15 21.78 8.99
N GLU A 41 1.30 21.16 7.82
CA GLU A 41 1.37 19.70 7.68
C GLU A 41 2.69 19.27 7.04
N ILE A 42 3.35 18.27 7.62
CA ILE A 42 4.48 17.58 6.98
C ILE A 42 4.07 16.14 6.75
N THR A 43 3.95 15.75 5.49
CA THR A 43 3.48 14.41 5.12
C THR A 43 4.41 13.74 4.14
N VAL A 44 4.77 12.49 4.43
CA VAL A 44 5.63 11.67 3.61
C VAL A 44 5.02 10.29 3.45
N THR A 45 4.72 9.91 2.21
CA THR A 45 4.08 8.63 1.92
C THR A 45 5.01 7.72 1.13
N GLY A 46 4.94 6.41 1.39
CA GLY A 46 5.45 5.41 0.46
C GLY A 46 4.45 5.18 -0.67
N LEU A 47 4.91 5.00 -1.91
CA LEU A 47 4.13 4.28 -2.90
C LEU A 47 4.50 2.81 -2.75
N GLY A 48 3.50 1.93 -2.82
CA GLY A 48 3.81 0.52 -3.00
C GLY A 48 4.73 0.33 -4.19
N PHE A 49 5.56 -0.71 -4.15
CA PHE A 49 6.14 -1.25 -5.36
C PHE A 49 5.00 -1.52 -6.33
N ARG A 50 5.02 -0.81 -7.46
CA ARG A 50 4.18 -1.17 -8.59
C ARG A 50 4.66 -2.55 -9.00
N GLY A 51 3.79 -3.56 -8.85
CA GLY A 51 4.04 -4.87 -9.45
C GLY A 51 4.31 -4.64 -10.92
N ALA A 52 5.14 -5.47 -11.54
CA ALA A 52 5.49 -5.28 -12.95
C ALA A 52 4.19 -5.13 -13.75
N VAL A 53 3.89 -3.92 -14.22
CA VAL A 53 2.96 -3.73 -15.32
C VAL A 53 3.70 -4.23 -16.53
N GLY A 54 3.68 -5.54 -16.71
CA GLY A 54 4.19 -6.16 -17.91
C GLY A 54 3.36 -5.66 -19.10
N GLY A 55 3.82 -4.60 -19.75
CA GLY A 55 4.19 -4.83 -21.15
C GLY A 55 5.27 -5.91 -21.06
N ASP A 56 5.10 -7.06 -21.68
CA ASP A 56 5.42 -7.16 -23.09
C ASP A 56 4.75 -8.38 -23.72
N ASN A 57 4.51 -8.26 -25.02
CA ASN A 57 4.31 -9.39 -25.93
C ASN A 57 5.49 -10.36 -25.81
N GLY A 58 5.35 -11.46 -25.06
CA GLY A 58 6.31 -12.57 -25.11
C GLY A 58 6.40 -13.42 -23.85
N GLY A 59 5.43 -14.31 -23.63
CA GLY A 59 5.66 -15.59 -22.95
C GLY A 59 6.13 -15.54 -21.48
N GLY A 60 5.37 -14.88 -20.62
CA GLY A 60 5.51 -14.94 -19.17
C GLY A 60 4.46 -14.03 -18.55
N GLY A 61 3.37 -14.59 -18.04
CA GLY A 61 2.29 -13.79 -17.45
C GLY A 61 2.78 -12.97 -16.24
N PRO A 62 2.10 -11.87 -15.90
CA PRO A 62 2.47 -11.00 -14.78
C PRO A 62 2.56 -11.81 -13.48
N ASP A 63 3.68 -11.69 -12.75
CA ASP A 63 4.00 -12.46 -11.54
C ASP A 63 3.32 -11.94 -10.26
N GLY A 64 2.25 -11.15 -10.41
CA GLY A 64 1.38 -10.71 -9.32
C GLY A 64 1.36 -9.20 -9.07
N SER A 65 0.43 -8.80 -8.23
CA SER A 65 0.27 -7.42 -7.76
C SER A 65 1.40 -7.05 -6.80
N GLY A 66 2.09 -5.93 -7.07
CA GLY A 66 3.28 -5.56 -6.30
C GLY A 66 2.99 -5.20 -4.84
N GLY A 67 3.99 -5.39 -3.98
CA GLY A 67 3.88 -5.12 -2.54
C GLY A 67 3.98 -3.64 -2.17
N GLY A 68 3.62 -3.28 -0.94
CA GLY A 68 3.49 -1.90 -0.46
C GLY A 68 4.81 -1.21 -0.08
N GLY A 69 5.94 -1.90 -0.12
CA GLY A 69 7.24 -1.25 0.00
C GLY A 69 7.63 -0.74 1.41
N ALA A 70 8.59 0.17 1.48
CA ALA A 70 9.02 0.88 2.66
C ALA A 70 8.17 2.15 2.85
N GLY A 71 8.10 2.61 4.10
CA GLY A 71 7.42 3.86 4.44
C GLY A 71 8.30 5.09 4.30
N GLY A 72 7.64 6.25 4.40
CA GLY A 72 8.29 7.55 4.39
C GLY A 72 9.18 7.80 5.62
N LEU A 73 10.14 8.71 5.48
CA LEU A 73 10.95 9.22 6.58
C LEU A 73 10.78 10.74 6.70
N ILE A 74 10.53 11.19 7.93
CA ILE A 74 10.62 12.59 8.31
C ILE A 74 11.71 12.71 9.37
N ARG A 75 12.68 13.58 9.14
CA ARG A 75 13.65 13.99 10.17
C ARG A 75 13.59 15.49 10.37
N LEU A 76 13.17 15.91 11.55
CA LEU A 76 13.18 17.31 11.96
C LEU A 76 14.17 17.47 13.09
N ALA A 77 15.17 18.33 12.90
CA ALA A 77 16.16 18.63 13.93
C ALA A 77 16.27 20.14 14.14
N SER A 78 16.28 20.54 15.40
CA SER A 78 16.42 21.91 15.88
C SER A 78 17.41 21.94 17.03
N GLU A 79 18.30 22.93 17.08
CA GLU A 79 19.22 23.09 18.22
C GLU A 79 18.56 23.82 19.40
N ASP A 80 17.52 24.63 19.14
CA ASP A 80 16.81 25.43 20.14
C ASP A 80 15.45 24.81 20.53
N GLU A 81 14.44 24.99 19.67
CA GLU A 81 13.06 24.60 19.95
C GLU A 81 12.41 24.00 18.69
N LEU A 82 11.56 22.99 18.89
CA LEU A 82 10.81 22.32 17.84
C LEU A 82 9.35 22.23 18.27
N GLU A 83 8.55 23.13 17.74
CA GLU A 83 7.09 23.11 17.86
C GLU A 83 6.48 22.62 16.56
N CYS A 84 5.55 21.68 16.66
CA CYS A 84 4.96 21.01 15.53
C CYS A 84 3.53 20.61 15.86
N GLN A 85 2.60 20.91 14.97
CA GLN A 85 1.24 20.39 15.07
C GLN A 85 1.17 18.95 14.56
N SER A 86 1.69 18.69 13.35
CA SER A 86 1.62 17.35 12.75
C SER A 86 2.83 16.98 11.90
N ALA A 87 3.31 15.75 12.06
CA ALA A 87 4.26 15.10 11.15
C ALA A 87 3.82 13.66 10.88
N ALA A 88 3.48 13.35 9.63
CA ALA A 88 2.91 12.06 9.25
C ALA A 88 3.78 11.32 8.24
N ALA A 89 4.15 10.08 8.55
CA ALA A 89 4.92 9.22 7.67
C ALA A 89 4.24 7.85 7.47
N SER A 90 3.95 7.48 6.22
CA SER A 90 3.24 6.22 5.93
C SER A 90 3.97 5.28 4.99
N GLY A 91 3.68 3.99 5.14
CA GLY A 91 3.96 2.93 4.16
C GLY A 91 3.09 3.05 2.92
N GLY A 92 3.56 2.45 1.82
CA GLY A 92 2.77 2.31 0.60
C GLY A 92 1.79 1.14 0.69
N ASN A 93 0.65 1.27 0.03
CA ASN A 93 -0.33 0.17 -0.05
C ASN A 93 0.14 -0.87 -1.07
N GLY A 94 -0.18 -2.14 -0.81
CA GLY A 94 -0.01 -3.21 -1.79
C GLY A 94 -1.01 -3.07 -2.94
N GLY A 95 -0.64 -3.61 -4.10
CA GLY A 95 -1.53 -3.68 -5.25
C GLY A 95 -2.61 -4.74 -5.07
N ASP A 96 -3.78 -4.47 -5.63
CA ASP A 96 -4.89 -5.42 -5.66
C ASP A 96 -4.60 -6.54 -6.68
N GLY A 97 -4.98 -7.76 -6.31
CA GLY A 97 -4.89 -8.92 -7.19
C GLY A 97 -6.13 -9.00 -8.08
N SER A 98 -5.94 -9.39 -9.34
CA SER A 98 -7.05 -9.67 -10.26
C SER A 98 -7.24 -11.18 -10.39
N ALA A 99 -8.46 -11.66 -10.21
CA ALA A 99 -8.84 -13.05 -10.41
C ALA A 99 -9.07 -13.41 -11.90
N THR A 100 -8.89 -12.48 -12.84
CA THR A 100 -9.17 -12.73 -14.26
C THR A 100 -7.94 -13.33 -14.96
N GLY A 101 -7.81 -14.66 -14.99
CA GLY A 101 -6.82 -15.38 -15.81
C GLY A 101 -6.16 -16.60 -15.14
N GLN A 102 -5.60 -17.51 -15.95
CA GLN A 102 -5.06 -18.82 -15.54
C GLN A 102 -3.76 -18.79 -14.70
N LEU A 103 -3.28 -17.60 -14.28
CA LEU A 103 -2.11 -17.46 -13.41
C LEU A 103 -2.52 -16.62 -12.20
N TYR A 104 -3.02 -17.33 -11.18
CA TYR A 104 -3.49 -16.73 -9.94
C TYR A 104 -2.30 -16.29 -9.07
N HIS A 105 -2.16 -14.99 -8.90
CA HIS A 105 -1.24 -14.40 -7.93
C HIS A 105 -2.06 -13.56 -6.96
N GLY A 106 -1.90 -13.82 -5.66
CA GLY A 106 -2.62 -13.10 -4.61
C GLY A 106 -2.21 -11.62 -4.52
N PRO A 107 -3.00 -10.82 -3.79
CA PRO A 107 -2.77 -9.39 -3.63
C PRO A 107 -1.40 -9.11 -2.99
N GLY A 108 -0.84 -7.93 -3.30
CA GLY A 108 0.40 -7.47 -2.70
C GLY A 108 0.22 -7.15 -1.21
N GLY A 109 1.16 -7.55 -0.37
CA GLY A 109 1.16 -7.15 1.05
C GLY A 109 1.36 -5.64 1.22
N GLY A 110 0.92 -5.08 2.36
CA GLY A 110 1.13 -3.67 2.69
C GLY A 110 2.57 -3.35 3.05
N GLY A 111 2.95 -2.08 2.90
CA GLY A 111 4.31 -1.61 3.17
C GLY A 111 4.61 -1.37 4.65
N GLY A 112 5.89 -1.34 5.00
CA GLY A 112 6.35 -0.98 6.33
C GLY A 112 5.91 0.44 6.72
N ARG A 113 5.64 0.67 8.01
CA ARG A 113 5.29 2.01 8.51
C ARG A 113 6.38 3.03 8.21
N GLY A 114 5.99 4.29 8.08
CA GLY A 114 6.96 5.38 8.03
C GLY A 114 7.67 5.61 9.37
N LEU A 115 8.64 6.50 9.36
CA LEU A 115 9.43 6.89 10.52
C LEU A 115 9.45 8.41 10.65
N VAL A 116 9.13 8.91 11.84
CA VAL A 116 9.32 10.31 12.22
C VAL A 116 10.42 10.36 13.28
N VAL A 117 11.45 11.17 13.05
CA VAL A 117 12.54 11.41 13.99
C VAL A 117 12.58 12.89 14.30
N LEU A 118 12.37 13.21 15.58
CA LEU A 118 12.43 14.57 16.09
C LEU A 118 13.67 14.69 16.96
N THR A 119 14.44 15.75 16.76
CA THR A 119 15.65 16.01 17.54
C THR A 119 15.66 17.47 17.96
N ALA A 120 15.34 17.73 19.21
CA ALA A 120 15.38 19.04 19.85
C ALA A 120 15.50 18.85 21.37
N PRO A 121 15.86 19.89 22.14
CA PRO A 121 15.82 19.85 23.59
C PRO A 121 14.45 19.42 24.14
N GLU A 122 13.37 20.01 23.63
CA GLU A 122 11.98 19.71 24.03
C GLU A 122 11.06 19.72 22.79
N PRO A 123 10.96 18.61 22.03
CA PRO A 123 10.11 18.56 20.84
C PRO A 123 8.63 18.40 21.23
N SER A 124 7.77 19.29 20.73
CA SER A 124 6.32 19.16 20.84
C SER A 124 5.74 18.88 19.45
N CYS A 125 5.45 17.62 19.13
CA CYS A 125 4.88 17.25 17.82
C CYS A 125 3.90 16.11 17.98
N THR A 126 2.79 16.16 17.24
CA THR A 126 1.96 14.98 17.03
C THR A 126 2.53 14.20 15.85
N ASP A 127 3.21 13.09 16.13
CA ASP A 127 3.70 12.20 15.10
C ASP A 127 2.66 11.12 14.75
N SER A 128 2.57 10.79 13.46
CA SER A 128 1.71 9.71 12.99
C SER A 128 2.50 8.83 12.05
N THR A 129 2.69 7.57 12.44
CA THR A 129 3.30 6.57 11.56
C THR A 129 2.29 5.48 11.25
N ARG A 130 2.07 5.22 9.95
CA ARG A 130 1.10 4.22 9.51
C ARG A 130 1.75 3.21 8.58
N ALA A 131 1.51 1.93 8.81
CA ALA A 131 1.84 0.89 7.83
C ALA A 131 0.93 0.99 6.61
N GLY A 132 1.44 0.58 5.46
CA GLY A 132 0.60 0.45 4.26
C GLY A 132 -0.41 -0.68 4.43
N THR A 133 -1.56 -0.56 3.77
CA THR A 133 -2.55 -1.64 3.74
C THR A 133 -2.17 -2.67 2.68
N GLY A 134 -2.48 -3.95 2.93
CA GLY A 134 -2.43 -4.96 1.87
C GLY A 134 -3.45 -4.64 0.78
N GLY A 135 -3.14 -5.05 -0.44
CA GLY A 135 -4.14 -5.09 -1.51
C GLY A 135 -5.21 -6.12 -1.20
N VAL A 136 -6.32 -6.01 -1.91
CA VAL A 136 -7.42 -6.98 -1.89
C VAL A 136 -7.43 -7.77 -3.18
N THR A 137 -7.98 -8.98 -3.14
CA THR A 137 -8.36 -9.66 -4.38
C THR A 137 -9.72 -9.12 -4.79
N GLU A 138 -9.85 -8.59 -6.00
CA GLU A 138 -11.18 -8.39 -6.58
C GLU A 138 -11.73 -9.76 -6.94
N ASP A 139 -12.50 -10.34 -6.02
CA ASP A 139 -13.23 -11.57 -6.24
C ASP A 139 -14.50 -11.23 -7.04
N THR A 140 -14.46 -11.50 -8.35
CA THR A 140 -15.67 -11.47 -9.19
C THR A 140 -16.47 -12.78 -9.12
N GLY A 141 -16.29 -13.60 -8.08
CA GLY A 141 -16.93 -14.91 -7.91
C GLY A 141 -16.03 -16.09 -8.30
N ALA A 142 -14.71 -15.93 -8.23
CA ALA A 142 -13.76 -16.98 -8.53
C ALA A 142 -13.32 -17.68 -7.24
N CYS A 143 -13.83 -18.90 -7.08
CA CYS A 143 -13.40 -19.94 -6.18
C CYS A 143 -11.89 -19.96 -5.88
N GLN A 144 -11.50 -19.56 -4.66
CA GLN A 144 -10.09 -19.54 -4.25
C GLN A 144 -9.91 -20.08 -2.84
N GLY A 145 -9.51 -21.34 -2.72
CA GLY A 145 -9.10 -21.95 -1.45
C GLY A 145 -9.24 -23.47 -1.40
N ALA A 146 -8.88 -24.07 -0.26
CA ALA A 146 -9.06 -25.49 0.05
C ALA A 146 -10.52 -25.85 0.44
N THR A 147 -11.47 -25.05 -0.02
CA THR A 147 -12.90 -25.21 0.24
C THR A 147 -13.54 -25.50 -1.11
N PRO A 148 -14.29 -26.61 -1.23
CA PRO A 148 -15.05 -26.93 -2.43
C PRO A 148 -15.84 -25.71 -2.90
N CYS A 149 -15.70 -25.36 -4.17
CA CYS A 149 -16.32 -24.18 -4.71
C CYS A 149 -16.75 -24.37 -6.16
N CYS A 150 -18.03 -24.09 -6.38
CA CYS A 150 -18.67 -24.34 -7.63
C CYS A 150 -18.21 -23.39 -8.74
N GLY A 151 -17.82 -23.96 -9.88
CA GLY A 151 -17.40 -23.27 -11.09
C GLY A 151 -15.89 -23.14 -11.23
N ASP A 152 -15.11 -23.96 -10.53
CA ASP A 152 -13.64 -23.95 -10.59
C ASP A 152 -13.05 -25.01 -11.56
N GLY A 153 -13.91 -25.82 -12.16
CA GLY A 153 -13.60 -26.90 -13.10
C GLY A 153 -13.25 -28.22 -12.44
N SER A 154 -13.32 -28.32 -11.10
CA SER A 154 -12.96 -29.49 -10.32
C SER A 154 -14.10 -29.86 -9.39
N THR A 155 -14.67 -31.05 -9.54
CA THR A 155 -15.71 -31.52 -8.63
C THR A 155 -15.10 -31.87 -7.26
N GLU A 156 -15.37 -31.06 -6.26
CA GLU A 156 -14.86 -31.18 -4.89
C GLU A 156 -16.00 -31.23 -3.86
N GLY A 157 -15.74 -31.83 -2.68
CA GLY A 157 -16.71 -31.85 -1.58
C GLY A 157 -18.05 -32.52 -1.93
N ASP A 158 -19.14 -31.75 -1.81
CA ASP A 158 -20.52 -32.17 -2.05
C ASP A 158 -21.01 -31.85 -3.49
N GLU A 159 -20.13 -31.33 -4.35
CA GLU A 159 -20.46 -31.02 -5.74
C GLU A 159 -20.74 -32.29 -6.53
N THR A 160 -21.76 -32.24 -7.39
CA THR A 160 -22.13 -33.38 -8.25
C THR A 160 -21.70 -33.19 -9.70
N CYS A 161 -21.32 -31.97 -10.05
CA CYS A 161 -20.73 -31.55 -11.31
C CYS A 161 -19.92 -30.27 -11.05
N ASP A 162 -18.98 -29.95 -11.94
CA ASP A 162 -18.40 -28.62 -12.06
C ASP A 162 -17.97 -28.44 -13.52
N ASP A 163 -18.48 -27.40 -14.19
CA ASP A 163 -18.19 -27.07 -15.59
C ASP A 163 -17.48 -25.72 -15.75
N ALA A 164 -16.70 -25.35 -14.74
CA ALA A 164 -15.83 -24.18 -14.70
C ALA A 164 -16.57 -22.84 -14.84
N ASN A 165 -17.86 -22.81 -14.49
CA ASN A 165 -18.64 -21.58 -14.39
C ASN A 165 -19.84 -21.75 -13.42
N GLN A 166 -20.64 -20.69 -13.20
CA GLN A 166 -21.83 -20.70 -12.34
C GLN A 166 -23.09 -20.28 -13.12
N VAL A 167 -23.21 -20.72 -14.38
CA VAL A 167 -24.29 -20.33 -15.29
C VAL A 167 -25.29 -21.48 -15.37
N ASP A 168 -26.50 -21.28 -14.85
CA ASP A 168 -27.56 -22.27 -15.01
C ASP A 168 -27.88 -22.54 -16.50
N GLY A 169 -28.19 -23.79 -16.83
CA GLY A 169 -28.69 -24.23 -18.14
C GLY A 169 -27.64 -24.78 -19.11
N ASP A 170 -26.40 -25.00 -18.67
CA ASP A 170 -25.32 -25.60 -19.46
C ASP A 170 -24.95 -27.02 -19.04
N GLY A 171 -25.64 -27.58 -18.04
CA GLY A 171 -25.46 -28.95 -17.56
C GLY A 171 -24.93 -29.03 -16.13
N CYS A 172 -24.49 -27.92 -15.53
CA CYS A 172 -24.21 -27.81 -14.11
C CYS A 172 -24.82 -26.52 -13.55
N SER A 173 -25.60 -26.62 -12.47
CA SER A 173 -26.21 -25.42 -11.90
C SER A 173 -25.16 -24.51 -11.26
N SER A 174 -25.53 -23.25 -11.02
CA SER A 174 -24.76 -22.29 -10.20
C SER A 174 -24.45 -22.76 -8.77
N THR A 175 -25.06 -23.87 -8.33
CA THR A 175 -24.82 -24.52 -7.03
C THR A 175 -24.14 -25.89 -7.16
N CYS A 176 -23.63 -26.24 -8.34
CA CYS A 176 -22.94 -27.49 -8.66
C CYS A 176 -23.77 -28.75 -8.42
N GLU A 177 -25.06 -28.60 -8.68
CA GLU A 177 -26.00 -29.69 -8.81
C GLU A 177 -26.21 -30.00 -10.29
N ARG A 178 -26.23 -31.29 -10.62
CA ARG A 178 -26.60 -31.72 -11.98
C ARG A 178 -28.02 -31.26 -12.30
N GLU A 179 -28.13 -30.49 -13.37
CA GLU A 179 -29.41 -30.08 -13.92
C GLU A 179 -30.14 -31.29 -14.50
N ALA A 180 -31.46 -31.36 -14.28
CA ALA A 180 -32.31 -32.51 -14.58
C ALA A 180 -32.89 -32.51 -15.99
#